data_AF-A0A607GYC2-F1
#
_entry.id   AF-A0A607GYC2-F1
#
_cell.length_a   1.000
_cell.length_b   1.000
_cell.length_c   1.000
_cell.angle_alpha   90.00
_cell.angle_beta   90.00
_cell.angle_gamma   90.00
#
_symmetry.space_group_name_H-M   'P 1'
#
loop_
_entity.id
_entity.type
_entity.pdbx_description
1 polymer ?
#
loop_
_entity_poly.entity_id
_entity_poly.type
_entity_poly.pdbx_seq_one_letter_code
_entity_poly.pdbx_strand_id
1 'polypeptide(L)'
;MNLPRGGLPDITFADSDPSQIVTRAIRGFEAITGETLAPADPRRLFIQSLCSVIVQQRKAIDYSAKQNLLSYATEGSLDHLGYM
;
A
#
# COMPACT_ATOMS: atom_id res chain seq x y z
N MET A 1 -23.82 19.70 8.70
CA MET A 1 -22.40 19.86 9.11
C MET A 1 -21.59 18.90 8.25
N ASN A 2 -20.88 19.37 7.22
CA ASN A 2 -20.06 18.47 6.40
C ASN A 2 -18.67 18.33 7.03
N LEU A 3 -18.50 17.33 7.89
CA LEU A 3 -17.21 16.99 8.48
C LEU A 3 -16.78 15.60 7.99
N PRO A 4 -16.21 15.55 6.78
CA PRO A 4 -14.96 14.84 6.62
C PRO A 4 -13.93 15.73 5.91
N ARG A 5 -12.77 15.93 6.55
CA ARG A 5 -11.54 16.48 5.95
C ARG A 5 -11.59 17.91 5.37
N GLY A 6 -12.61 18.70 5.72
CA GLY A 6 -12.70 20.10 5.25
C GLY A 6 -12.84 20.24 3.73
N GLY A 7 -13.34 19.20 3.04
CA GLY A 7 -13.44 19.18 1.58
C GLY A 7 -12.12 18.82 0.85
N LEU A 8 -11.07 18.44 1.58
CA LEU A 8 -9.83 17.95 0.98
C LEU A 8 -9.99 16.52 0.43
N PRO A 9 -9.30 16.18 -0.67
CA PRO A 9 -9.29 14.82 -1.20
C PRO A 9 -8.65 13.81 -0.24
N ASP A 10 -8.92 12.53 -0.46
CA ASP A 10 -8.22 11.44 0.24
C ASP A 10 -6.72 11.48 -0.10
N ILE A 11 -5.89 11.32 0.92
CA ILE A 11 -4.43 11.21 0.77
C ILE A 11 -4.07 9.75 0.85
N THR A 12 -3.20 9.29 -0.05
CA THR A 12 -2.60 7.96 0.00
C THR A 12 -1.09 8.11 0.06
N PHE A 13 -0.50 7.68 1.16
CA PHE A 13 0.94 7.69 1.39
C PHE A 13 1.63 6.48 0.76
N ALA A 14 0.93 5.33 0.71
CA ALA A 14 1.45 4.12 0.11
C ALA A 14 0.38 3.41 -0.73
N ASP A 15 0.44 3.62 -2.06
CA ASP A 15 -0.43 2.93 -3.02
C ASP A 15 -0.29 1.42 -2.88
N SER A 16 -1.36 0.72 -2.52
CA SER A 16 -1.38 -0.72 -2.30
C SER A 16 -2.11 -1.50 -3.42
N ASP A 17 -2.23 -0.95 -4.63
CA ASP A 17 -2.92 -1.62 -5.73
C ASP A 17 -2.22 -2.96 -6.08
N PRO A 18 -2.89 -4.11 -5.89
CA PRO A 18 -2.27 -5.41 -6.07
C PRO A 18 -1.80 -5.65 -7.51
N SER A 19 -2.59 -5.19 -8.50
CA SER A 19 -2.29 -5.41 -9.92
C SER A 19 -1.04 -4.66 -10.33
N GLN A 20 -0.92 -3.38 -9.97
CA GLN A 20 0.26 -2.57 -10.22
C GLN A 20 1.50 -3.12 -9.52
N ILE A 21 1.38 -3.55 -8.26
CA ILE A 21 2.51 -4.12 -7.50
C ILE A 21 3.00 -5.40 -8.19
N VAL A 22 2.10 -6.32 -8.55
CA VAL A 22 2.46 -7.56 -9.26
C VAL A 22 3.08 -7.26 -10.62
N THR A 23 2.50 -6.34 -11.41
CA THR A 23 3.05 -5.95 -12.71
C THR A 23 4.45 -5.38 -12.59
N ARG A 24 4.69 -4.50 -11.61
CA ARG A 24 6.03 -3.92 -11.36
C ARG A 24 7.02 -5.00 -10.93
N ALA A 25 6.62 -5.92 -10.05
CA ALA A 25 7.48 -6.99 -9.58
C ALA A 25 7.88 -7.96 -10.70
N ILE A 26 6.92 -8.37 -11.54
CA ILE A 26 7.19 -9.23 -12.71
C ILE A 26 8.13 -8.50 -13.67
N ARG A 27 7.81 -7.26 -14.06
CA ARG A 27 8.67 -6.48 -14.96
C ARG A 27 10.08 -6.30 -14.42
N GLY A 28 10.22 -6.07 -13.11
CA GLY A 28 11.52 -5.96 -12.45
C GLY A 28 12.31 -7.27 -12.55
N PHE A 29 11.66 -8.41 -12.30
CA PHE A 29 12.27 -9.72 -12.45
C PHE A 29 12.73 -9.99 -13.89
N GLU A 30 11.88 -9.73 -14.87
CA GLU A 30 12.17 -9.95 -16.29
C GLU A 30 13.31 -9.02 -16.77
N ALA A 31 13.34 -7.77 -16.31
CA ALA A 31 14.40 -6.83 -16.63
C ALA A 31 15.77 -7.23 -16.05
N ILE A 32 15.79 -7.88 -14.88
CA ILE A 32 17.03 -8.32 -14.22
C ILE A 32 17.56 -9.61 -14.84
N THR A 33 16.66 -10.55 -15.15
CA THR A 33 17.04 -11.89 -15.63
C THR A 33 17.14 -11.99 -17.15
N GLY A 34 16.45 -11.10 -17.88
CA GLY A 34 16.31 -11.18 -19.34
C GLY A 34 15.31 -12.24 -19.80
N GLU A 35 14.62 -12.92 -18.88
CA GLU A 35 13.62 -13.95 -19.19
C GLU A 35 12.20 -13.40 -19.08
N THR A 36 11.30 -13.86 -19.95
CA THR A 36 9.85 -13.57 -19.85
C THR A 36 9.15 -14.68 -19.08
N LEU A 37 8.38 -14.34 -18.05
CA LEU A 37 7.63 -15.31 -17.25
C LEU A 37 6.28 -15.64 -17.90
N ALA A 38 6.10 -16.89 -18.31
CA ALA A 38 4.81 -17.36 -18.80
C ALA A 38 3.72 -17.33 -17.70
N PRO A 39 2.43 -17.25 -18.05
CA PRO A 39 1.36 -17.17 -17.05
C PRO A 39 1.33 -18.33 -16.04
N ALA A 40 1.73 -19.53 -16.47
CA ALA A 40 1.78 -20.75 -15.66
C ALA A 40 3.14 -21.04 -15.01
N ASP A 41 4.10 -20.11 -15.09
CA ASP A 41 5.43 -20.28 -14.50
C ASP A 41 5.34 -20.28 -12.96
N PRO A 42 5.87 -21.30 -12.26
CA PRO A 42 5.84 -21.36 -10.79
C PRO A 42 6.55 -20.18 -10.12
N ARG A 43 7.55 -19.57 -10.78
CA ARG A 43 8.22 -18.35 -10.28
C ARG A 43 7.26 -17.18 -10.22
N ARG A 44 6.31 -17.10 -11.16
CA ARG A 44 5.27 -16.06 -11.16
C ARG A 44 4.34 -16.22 -9.95
N LEU A 45 3.97 -17.45 -9.61
CA LEU A 45 3.18 -17.75 -8.41
C LEU A 45 3.93 -17.35 -7.12
N PHE A 46 5.23 -17.63 -7.07
CA PHE A 46 6.09 -17.21 -5.95
C PHE A 46 6.19 -15.67 -5.84
N ILE A 47 6.38 -14.96 -6.95
CA ILE A 47 6.39 -13.49 -6.97
C ILE A 47 5.02 -12.95 -6.50
N GLN A 48 3.91 -13.56 -6.90
CA GLN A 48 2.57 -13.17 -6.48
C GLN A 48 2.35 -13.35 -4.97
N SER A 49 2.86 -14.43 -4.36
CA SER A 49 2.74 -14.62 -2.92
C SER A 49 3.52 -13.55 -2.14
N LEU A 50 4.73 -13.19 -2.60
CA LEU A 50 5.50 -12.08 -2.04
C LEU A 50 4.78 -10.73 -2.22
N CYS A 51 4.19 -10.50 -3.40
CA CYS A 51 3.41 -9.28 -3.65
C CYS A 51 2.21 -9.15 -2.70
N SER A 52 1.55 -10.25 -2.33
CA SER A 52 0.48 -10.23 -1.32
C SER A 52 0.96 -9.71 0.02
N VAL A 53 2.14 -10.13 0.48
CA VAL A 53 2.75 -9.62 1.71
C VAL A 53 3.07 -8.11 1.56
N ILE A 54 3.63 -7.70 0.42
CA ILE A 54 3.95 -6.29 0.14
C ILE A 54 2.69 -5.42 0.15
N VAL A 55 1.58 -5.87 -0.44
CA VAL A 55 0.30 -5.16 -0.41
C VAL A 55 -0.16 -4.92 1.03
N GLN A 56 -0.09 -5.95 1.89
CA GLN A 56 -0.47 -5.83 3.30
C GLN A 56 0.44 -4.84 4.05
N GLN A 57 1.74 -4.90 3.82
CA GLN A 57 2.69 -3.95 4.41
C GLN A 57 2.41 -2.51 3.98
N ARG A 58 2.11 -2.30 2.69
CA ARG A 58 1.80 -0.96 2.17
C ARG A 58 0.49 -0.41 2.73
N LYS A 59 -0.52 -1.25 2.94
CA LYS A 59 -1.75 -0.86 3.68
C LYS A 59 -1.44 -0.47 5.12
N ALA A 60 -0.61 -1.24 5.82
CA ALA A 60 -0.21 -0.93 7.19
C ALA A 60 0.55 0.40 7.28
N ILE A 61 1.45 0.67 6.33
CA ILE A 61 2.18 1.94 6.21
C ILE A 61 1.21 3.09 5.93
N ASP A 62 0.30 2.95 4.96
CA ASP A 62 -0.67 3.99 4.63
C ASP A 62 -1.55 4.34 5.83
N TYR A 63 -2.04 3.32 6.52
CA TYR A 63 -2.82 3.48 7.75
C TYR A 63 -2.01 4.20 8.84
N SER A 64 -0.81 3.71 9.15
CA SER A 64 0.05 4.31 10.19
C SER A 64 0.43 5.76 9.88
N ALA A 65 0.74 6.08 8.62
CA ALA A 65 1.03 7.45 8.20
C ALA A 65 -0.19 8.37 8.35
N LYS A 66 -1.38 7.88 7.98
CA LYS A 66 -2.65 8.58 8.17
C LYS A 66 -2.94 8.89 9.64
N GLN A 67 -2.58 8.01 10.57
CA GLN A 67 -2.80 8.25 12.00
C GLN A 67 -2.05 9.48 12.55
N ASN A 68 -1.03 10.00 11.84
CA ASN A 68 -0.36 11.26 12.21
C ASN A 68 -1.10 12.52 11.74
N LEU A 69 -2.19 12.37 10.97
CA LEU A 69 -3.02 13.48 10.51
C LEU A 69 -4.32 13.52 11.31
N LEU A 70 -4.60 14.65 11.97
CA LEU A 70 -5.78 14.81 12.82
C LEU A 70 -7.10 14.42 12.13
N SER A 71 -7.23 14.69 10.83
CA SER A 71 -8.44 14.38 10.05
C SER A 71 -8.61 12.89 9.71
N TYR A 72 -7.61 12.07 9.97
CA TYR A 72 -7.59 10.62 9.72
C TYR A 72 -7.33 9.79 10.98
N ALA A 73 -6.79 10.39 12.03
CA ALA A 73 -6.46 9.73 13.27
C ALA A 73 -7.71 9.17 13.96
N THR A 74 -7.55 8.00 14.57
CA THR A 74 -8.62 7.27 15.26
C THR A 74 -8.11 6.75 16.59
N GLU A 75 -9.01 6.64 17.58
CA GLU A 75 -8.74 6.06 18.90
C GLU A 75 -7.48 6.63 19.55
N GLY A 76 -6.58 5.77 20.04
CA GLY A 76 -5.39 6.19 20.77
C GLY A 76 -4.48 7.15 20.00
N SER A 77 -4.40 7.04 18.67
CA SER A 77 -3.64 8.01 17.87
C SER A 77 -4.26 9.41 17.95
N LEU A 78 -5.59 9.49 17.95
CA LEU A 78 -6.31 10.77 18.09
C LEU A 78 -6.13 11.34 19.50
N ASP A 79 -6.18 10.49 20.53
CA ASP A 79 -5.95 10.89 21.92
C ASP A 79 -4.53 11.45 22.08
N HIS A 80 -3.52 10.79 21.51
CA HIS A 80 -2.13 11.25 21.53
C HIS A 80 -1.92 12.56 20.77
N LEU A 81 -2.57 12.75 19.62
CA LEU A 81 -2.50 14.02 18.87
C LEU A 81 -3.21 15.18 19.58
N GLY A 82 -4.26 14.92 20.36
CA GLY A 82 -4.98 15.94 21.10
C GLY A 82 -4.34 16.32 22.44
N TYR A 83 -3.54 15.42 23.03
CA TYR A 83 -2.79 15.69 24.26
C TYR A 83 -1.51 16.51 24.03
N MET A 84 -0.82 16.26 22.90
CA MET A 84 0.36 17.03 22.50
C MET A 84 -0.01 18.42 21.97
#